data_AF-A0A5P9C5V5-F1
#
_entry.id   AF-A0A5P9C5V5-F1
#
_cell.length_a   1.000
_cell.length_b   1.000
_cell.length_c   1.000
_cell.angle_alpha   90.00
_cell.angle_beta   90.00
_cell.angle_gamma   90.00
#
_symmetry.space_group_name_H-M   'P 1'
#
loop_
_entity.id
_entity.type
_entity.pdbx_description
1 polymer ?
#
loop_
_entity_poly.entity_id
_entity_poly.type
_entity_poly.pdbx_seq_one_letter_code
_entity_poly.pdbx_strand_id
1 'polypeptide(L)'
;MRFLEHDEADDPIISMVNLIDLFLVVIGILLVVIVQNPLNPFSQDKVVVIENPGEADMRMLVKDGEELKRYESNGSIGEGQGTKAGVTYRLADGRMIYVPEQERAE
;
A
#
# COMPACT_ATOMS: atom_id res chain seq x y z
N MET A 1 -24.97 34.90 -52.83
CA MET A 1 -24.91 33.54 -52.25
C MET A 1 -23.70 33.50 -51.34
N ARG A 2 -23.88 33.56 -50.02
CA ARG A 2 -22.82 33.30 -49.05
C ARG A 2 -23.20 32.02 -48.34
N PHE A 3 -22.73 30.91 -48.89
CA PHE A 3 -22.84 29.59 -48.29
C PHE A 3 -21.42 29.16 -47.91
N LEU A 4 -21.29 28.61 -46.71
CA LEU A 4 -20.11 27.92 -46.19
C LEU A 4 -18.99 28.82 -45.61
N GLU A 5 -19.32 29.66 -44.64
CA GLU A 5 -18.45 29.74 -43.45
C GLU A 5 -18.90 28.55 -42.58
N HIS A 6 -18.29 27.39 -42.78
CA HIS A 6 -18.38 26.30 -41.81
C HIS A 6 -17.75 26.88 -40.54
N ASP A 7 -18.52 27.02 -39.47
CA ASP A 7 -18.03 27.54 -38.20
C ASP A 7 -16.83 26.67 -37.78
N GLU A 8 -15.60 27.19 -37.89
CA GLU A 8 -14.37 26.50 -37.46
C GLU A 8 -14.43 26.09 -35.97
N ALA A 9 -15.34 26.69 -35.20
CA ALA A 9 -15.64 26.35 -33.81
C ALA A 9 -16.43 25.02 -33.66
N ASP A 10 -17.18 24.59 -34.67
CA ASP A 10 -17.94 23.34 -34.69
C ASP A 10 -17.16 22.20 -35.36
N ASP A 11 -15.87 22.41 -35.68
CA ASP A 11 -15.02 21.34 -36.17
C ASP A 11 -14.80 20.31 -35.05
N PRO A 12 -15.32 19.07 -35.20
CA PRO A 12 -15.16 18.03 -34.20
C PRO A 12 -13.69 17.69 -33.93
N ILE A 13 -12.78 17.95 -34.88
CA ILE A 13 -11.33 17.76 -34.71
C ILE A 13 -10.75 18.77 -33.73
N ILE A 14 -11.15 20.05 -33.81
CA ILE A 14 -10.69 21.09 -32.87
C ILE A 14 -11.21 20.80 -31.46
N SER A 15 -12.46 20.33 -31.35
CA SER A 15 -13.04 19.89 -30.08
C SER A 15 -12.35 18.64 -29.49
N MET A 16 -11.95 17.67 -30.33
CA MET A 16 -11.19 16.49 -29.92
C MET A 16 -9.82 16.86 -29.35
N VAL A 17 -9.11 17.81 -29.99
CA VAL A 17 -7.78 18.24 -29.55
C VAL A 17 -7.83 18.86 -28.15
N ASN A 18 -8.84 19.68 -27.87
CA ASN A 18 -9.03 20.27 -26.54
C ASN A 18 -9.36 19.22 -25.46
N LEU A 19 -10.12 18.18 -25.81
CA LEU A 19 -10.42 17.06 -24.91
C LEU A 19 -9.15 16.26 -24.57
N ILE A 20 -8.25 16.06 -25.53
CA ILE A 20 -6.95 15.41 -25.29
C ILE A 20 -6.15 16.19 -24.25
N ASP A 21 -6.08 17.51 -24.36
CA ASP A 21 -5.34 18.34 -23.39
C ASP A 21 -5.90 18.20 -21.97
N LEU A 22 -7.22 18.21 -21.81
CA LEU A 22 -7.87 17.92 -20.52
C LEU A 22 -7.48 16.54 -19.97
N PHE A 23 -7.42 15.51 -20.80
CA PHE A 23 -6.97 14.18 -20.38
C PHE A 23 -5.50 14.17 -19.97
N LEU A 24 -4.63 14.89 -20.67
CA LEU A 24 -3.21 15.00 -20.30
C LEU A 24 -3.04 15.64 -18.91
N VAL A 25 -3.84 16.66 -18.59
CA VAL A 25 -3.86 17.26 -17.24
C VAL A 25 -4.31 16.25 -16.19
N VAL A 26 -5.39 15.49 -16.45
CA VAL A 26 -5.88 14.45 -15.53
C VAL A 26 -4.84 13.36 -15.32
N ILE A 27 -4.18 12.89 -16.40
CA ILE A 27 -3.10 11.90 -16.32
C ILE A 27 -1.93 12.47 -15.49
N GLY A 28 -1.57 13.74 -15.66
CA GLY A 28 -0.54 14.40 -14.86
C GLY A 28 -0.86 14.37 -13.37
N ILE A 29 -2.10 14.70 -12.98
CA ILE A 29 -2.54 14.62 -11.58
C ILE A 29 -2.45 13.18 -11.06
N LEU A 30 -2.91 12.20 -11.83
CA LEU A 30 -2.83 10.78 -11.45
C LEU A 30 -1.39 10.32 -11.26
N LEU A 31 -0.46 10.72 -12.13
CA LEU A 31 0.97 10.40 -11.99
C LEU A 31 1.55 11.01 -10.72
N VAL A 32 1.21 12.26 -10.38
CA VAL A 32 1.65 12.90 -9.13
C VAL A 32 1.14 12.13 -7.92
N VAL A 33 -0.13 11.71 -7.91
CA VAL A 33 -0.72 10.90 -6.83
C VAL A 33 0.01 9.57 -6.66
N ILE A 34 0.36 8.89 -7.75
CA ILE A 34 1.11 7.63 -7.71
C ILE A 34 2.52 7.84 -7.15
N VAL A 35 3.23 8.88 -7.61
CA VAL A 35 4.60 9.19 -7.15
C VAL A 35 4.63 9.54 -5.66
N GLN A 36 3.63 10.29 -5.17
CA GLN A 36 3.55 10.69 -3.77
C GLN A 36 2.99 9.59 -2.84
N ASN A 37 2.48 8.47 -3.40
CA ASN A 37 2.00 7.36 -2.59
C ASN A 37 3.20 6.62 -1.96
N PRO A 38 3.31 6.56 -0.61
CA PRO A 38 4.40 5.83 0.05
C PRO A 38 4.36 4.31 -0.22
N LEU A 39 3.24 3.79 -0.71
CA LEU A 39 3.07 2.41 -1.16
C LEU A 39 3.22 2.25 -2.68
N ASN A 40 3.77 3.25 -3.38
CA ASN A 40 4.00 3.21 -4.83
C ASN A 40 4.73 1.91 -5.21
N PRO A 41 4.15 1.02 -6.05
CA PRO A 41 4.74 -0.27 -6.40
C PRO A 41 6.07 -0.13 -7.16
N PHE A 42 6.38 1.05 -7.70
CA PHE A 42 7.61 1.32 -8.46
C PHE A 42 8.77 1.83 -7.60
N SER A 43 8.52 2.20 -6.34
CA SER A 43 9.61 2.55 -5.40
C SER A 43 10.23 1.28 -4.82
N GLN A 44 11.57 1.21 -4.79
CA GLN A 44 12.33 0.12 -4.14
C GLN A 44 12.59 0.40 -2.65
N ASP A 45 12.02 1.46 -2.10
CA ASP A 45 12.30 1.88 -0.74
C ASP A 45 11.66 0.92 0.26
N LYS A 46 12.39 0.66 1.35
CA LYS A 46 11.89 -0.11 2.49
C LYS A 46 11.00 0.79 3.34
N VAL A 47 9.69 0.61 3.22
CA VAL A 47 8.69 1.45 3.89
C VAL A 47 7.87 0.61 4.86
N VAL A 48 7.65 1.16 6.06
CA VAL A 48 6.76 0.60 7.07
C VAL A 48 5.61 1.57 7.27
N VAL A 49 4.40 1.14 6.97
CA VAL A 49 3.17 1.90 7.21
C VAL A 49 2.43 1.27 8.39
N ILE A 50 2.15 2.09 9.41
CA ILE A 50 1.38 1.70 10.59
C ILE A 50 0.02 2.39 10.50
N GLU A 51 -1.04 1.61 10.36
CA GLU A 51 -2.42 2.08 10.40
C GLU A 51 -2.98 1.90 11.81
N ASN A 52 -3.73 2.90 12.29
CA ASN A 52 -4.42 2.91 13.59
C ASN A 52 -3.50 2.58 14.78
N PRO A 53 -2.39 3.33 14.96
CA PRO A 53 -1.46 3.08 16.06
C PRO A 53 -2.14 3.29 17.42
N GLY A 54 -2.17 2.24 18.23
CA GLY A 54 -2.70 2.25 19.60
C GLY A 54 -4.15 1.77 19.71
N GLU A 55 -4.81 1.50 18.59
CA GLU A 55 -6.20 1.01 18.54
C GLU A 55 -6.26 -0.52 18.37
N ALA A 56 -7.44 -1.09 18.63
CA ALA A 56 -7.66 -2.54 18.56
C ALA A 56 -7.50 -3.13 17.14
N ASP A 57 -7.60 -2.30 16.10
CA ASP A 57 -7.52 -2.68 14.69
C ASP A 57 -6.18 -2.25 14.05
N MET A 58 -5.11 -2.12 14.85
CA MET A 58 -3.79 -1.77 14.35
C MET A 58 -3.28 -2.74 13.28
N ARG A 59 -2.83 -2.19 12.14
CA ARG A 59 -2.22 -2.95 11.04
C ARG A 59 -0.85 -2.38 10.68
N MET A 60 0.09 -3.27 10.39
CA MET A 60 1.43 -2.90 9.93
C MET A 60 1.67 -3.50 8.55
N LEU A 61 1.86 -2.63 7.56
CA LEU A 61 2.28 -3.02 6.22
C LEU A 61 3.77 -2.76 6.08
N VAL A 62 4.54 -3.83 5.89
CA VAL A 62 5.97 -3.75 5.62
C VAL A 62 6.18 -4.05 4.15
N LYS A 63 6.73 -3.07 3.43
CA LYS A 63 7.13 -3.19 2.04
C LYS A 63 8.66 -3.27 2.00
N ASP A 64 9.19 -4.39 1.52
CA ASP A 64 10.63 -4.60 1.29
C ASP A 64 10.82 -4.94 -0.20
N GLY A 65 11.07 -3.90 -1.02
CA GLY A 65 11.10 -4.05 -2.48
C GLY A 65 9.76 -4.51 -3.06
N GLU A 66 9.75 -5.71 -3.65
CA GLU A 66 8.55 -6.34 -4.26
C GLU A 66 7.71 -7.17 -3.27
N GLU A 67 8.20 -7.42 -2.05
CA GLU A 67 7.51 -8.25 -1.06
C GLU A 67 6.67 -7.38 -0.10
N LEU A 68 5.35 -7.59 -0.11
CA LEU A 68 4.40 -6.94 0.82
C LEU A 68 4.00 -7.92 1.94
N LYS A 69 4.38 -7.60 3.19
CA LYS A 69 3.98 -8.38 4.39
C LYS A 69 2.98 -7.59 5.22
N ARG A 70 1.83 -8.20 5.50
CA ARG A 70 0.76 -7.64 6.35
C ARG A 70 0.81 -8.31 7.72
N TYR A 71 0.98 -7.52 8.76
CA TYR A 71 0.85 -7.96 10.15
C TYR A 71 -0.40 -7.34 10.74
N GLU A 72 -1.33 -8.18 11.20
CA GLU A 72 -2.53 -7.75 11.90
C GLU A 72 -2.37 -8.08 13.37
N SER A 73 -2.49 -7.05 14.21
CA SER A 73 -2.54 -7.25 15.66
C SER A 73 -3.97 -7.65 16.02
N ASN A 74 -4.36 -8.90 15.76
CA ASN A 74 -5.57 -9.42 16.36
C ASN A 74 -5.30 -9.47 17.88
N GLY A 75 -5.98 -8.64 18.68
CA GLY A 75 -5.81 -8.55 20.14
C GLY A 75 -6.15 -9.84 20.91
N SER A 76 -6.24 -10.97 20.21
CA SER A 76 -6.39 -12.32 20.71
C SER A 76 -5.16 -13.16 20.37
N ILE A 77 -4.83 -14.13 21.22
CA ILE A 77 -3.95 -15.25 20.88
C ILE A 77 -4.31 -15.74 19.48
N GLY A 78 -3.34 -15.72 18.55
CA GLY A 78 -3.60 -15.96 17.13
C GLY A 78 -4.33 -17.27 16.88
N GLU A 79 -5.49 -17.20 16.25
CA GLU A 79 -6.12 -18.36 15.62
C GLU A 79 -5.39 -18.62 14.30
N GLY A 80 -4.61 -19.69 14.30
CA GLY A 80 -4.02 -20.31 13.13
C GLY A 80 -3.83 -21.79 13.42
N GLN A 81 -3.90 -22.65 12.40
CA GLN A 81 -3.50 -24.05 12.55
C GLN A 81 -1.99 -24.11 12.75
N GLY A 82 -1.54 -23.93 13.99
CA GLY A 82 -0.14 -23.93 14.36
C GLY A 82 0.04 -24.51 15.76
N THR A 83 1.05 -25.35 15.92
CA THR A 83 1.46 -25.83 17.25
C THR A 83 2.28 -24.73 17.92
N LYS A 84 2.08 -24.54 19.23
CA LYS A 84 2.90 -23.61 20.02
C LYS A 84 4.37 -23.98 19.87
N ALA A 85 5.18 -23.05 19.36
CA ALA A 85 6.60 -23.29 19.08
C ALA A 85 7.49 -23.12 20.33
N GLY A 86 7.05 -22.28 21.29
CA GLY A 86 7.83 -21.95 22.48
C GLY A 86 7.28 -20.75 23.26
N VAL A 87 8.04 -20.30 24.26
CA VAL A 87 7.74 -19.13 25.10
C VAL A 87 8.92 -18.15 25.02
N THR A 88 8.64 -16.86 24.84
CA THR A 88 9.66 -15.81 24.84
C THR A 88 9.60 -14.98 26.11
N TYR A 89 10.72 -14.83 26.81
CA TYR A 89 10.87 -13.99 27.99
C TYR A 89 11.67 -12.73 27.66
N ARG A 90 11.24 -11.58 28.18
CA ARG A 90 12.01 -10.34 28.14
C ARG A 90 12.69 -10.12 29.50
N LEU A 91 14.01 -9.99 29.50
CA LEU A 91 14.82 -9.70 30.68
C LEU A 91 14.75 -8.21 31.05
N ALA A 92 15.14 -7.89 32.28
CA ALA A 92 15.17 -6.52 32.78
C ALA A 92 16.13 -5.59 31.99
N ASP A 93 17.15 -6.17 31.34
CA ASP A 93 18.11 -5.46 30.50
C ASP A 93 17.67 -5.34 29.02
N GLY A 94 16.44 -5.77 28.71
CA GLY A 94 15.87 -5.70 27.36
C GLY A 94 16.22 -6.88 26.45
N ARG A 95 17.10 -7.80 26.87
CA ARG A 95 17.36 -9.03 26.10
C ARG A 95 16.14 -9.93 26.06
N MET A 96 15.96 -10.65 24.96
CA MET A 96 14.89 -11.63 24.80
C MET A 96 15.46 -13.05 24.80
N ILE A 97 14.85 -13.96 25.57
CA ILE A 97 15.17 -15.38 25.60
C ILE A 97 14.00 -16.15 25.01
N TYR A 98 14.24 -16.89 23.93
CA TYR A 98 13.28 -17.85 23.39
C TYR A 98 13.52 -19.24 23.98
N VAL A 99 12.48 -19.84 24.53
CA VAL A 99 12.47 -21.21 25.07
C VAL A 99 11.56 -22.05 24.18
N PRO A 100 12.10 -22.93 23.31
CA PRO A 100 11.26 -23.82 22.51
C PRO A 100 10.47 -24.76 23.42
N GLU A 101 9.24 -25.08 23.02
CA GLU A 101 8.49 -26.14 23.68
C GLU A 101 9.18 -27.47 23.35
N GLN A 102 9.70 -28.17 24.36
CA GLN A 102 10.32 -29.47 24.12
C GLN A 102 9.22 -30.45 23.73
N GLU A 103 9.28 -31.00 22.52
CA GLU A 103 8.62 -32.26 22.24
C GLU A 103 9.20 -33.28 23.23
N ARG A 104 8.43 -33.67 24.25
CA ARG A 104 8.70 -34.94 24.92
C ARG A 104 8.54 -36.01 23.86
N ALA A 105 9.66 -36.49 23.35
CA ALA A 105 9.72 -37.78 22.70
C ALA A 105 9.38 -38.82 23.78
N GLU A 106 8.15 -39.33 23.75
CA GLU A 106 7.78 -40.61 24.37
C GLU A 106 8.15 -41.76 23.43
#